data_AF-A0A1B0GP26-F1
#
_entry.id   AF-A0A1B0GP26-F1
#
_cell.length_a   1.000
_cell.length_b   1.000
_cell.length_c   1.000
_cell.angle_alpha   90.00
_cell.angle_beta   90.00
_cell.angle_gamma   90.00
#
_symmetry.space_group_name_H-M   'P 1'
#
loop_
_entity.id
_entity.type
_entity.pdbx_description
1 polymer ?
#
loop_
_entity_poly.entity_id
_entity_poly.type
_entity_poly.pdbx_seq_one_letter_code
_entity_poly.pdbx_strand_id
1 'polypeptide(L)'
;MNIRCAKPEDLMNMQHCNLLCLPENYQMKYYFYHGLTWPQLSYVAEDDKGNIVGYVLAKMEEPDPGEESKHGHITSLAVKRSYRRLGLAQKLMNQVSEILSFF
;
A
#
# COMPACT_ATOMS: atom_id res chain seq x y z
N MET A 1 9.31 14.69 1.97
CA MET A 1 8.78 13.32 1.81
C MET A 1 7.94 12.95 3.01
N ASN A 2 6.63 12.94 2.82
CA ASN A 2 5.65 12.59 3.86
C ASN A 2 5.15 11.15 3.66
N ILE A 3 4.92 10.42 4.76
CA ILE A 3 4.31 9.08 4.73
C ILE A 3 3.03 9.15 5.53
N ARG A 4 1.93 8.70 4.92
CA ARG A 4 0.60 8.77 5.52
C ARG A 4 -0.29 7.64 5.02
N CYS A 5 -1.36 7.38 5.76
CA CYS A 5 -2.41 6.48 5.34
C CYS A 5 -3.00 6.95 3.99
N ALA A 6 -3.26 5.98 3.10
CA ALA A 6 -3.82 6.22 1.79
C ALA A 6 -5.30 6.63 1.91
N LYS A 7 -5.71 7.61 1.12
CA LYS A 7 -7.09 8.06 0.99
C LYS A 7 -7.68 7.57 -0.33
N PRO A 8 -9.02 7.54 -0.48
CA PRO A 8 -9.66 7.18 -1.74
C PRO A 8 -9.18 8.00 -2.95
N GLU A 9 -8.86 9.28 -2.74
CA GLU A 9 -8.30 10.18 -3.77
C GLU A 9 -6.89 9.78 -4.25
N ASP A 10 -6.12 9.03 -3.45
CA ASP A 10 -4.79 8.58 -3.81
C ASP A 10 -4.81 7.35 -4.72
N LEU A 11 -5.91 6.59 -4.76
CA LEU A 11 -5.94 5.25 -5.36
C LEU A 11 -5.59 5.26 -6.86
N MET A 12 -6.02 6.29 -7.60
CA MET A 12 -5.64 6.45 -9.01
C MET A 12 -4.13 6.70 -9.17
N ASN A 13 -3.55 7.50 -8.27
CA ASN A 13 -2.10 7.77 -8.29
C ASN A 13 -1.28 6.55 -7.84
N MET A 14 -1.82 5.71 -6.95
CA MET A 14 -1.23 4.41 -6.60
C MET A 14 -1.22 3.47 -7.81
N GLN A 15 -2.33 3.38 -8.54
CA GLN A 15 -2.40 2.58 -9.78
C GLN A 15 -1.40 3.10 -10.83
N HIS A 16 -1.33 4.41 -11.02
CA HIS A 16 -0.35 4.99 -11.93
C HIS A 16 1.10 4.66 -11.52
N CYS A 17 1.40 4.70 -10.21
CA CYS A 17 2.71 4.30 -9.70
C CYS A 17 3.01 2.81 -9.91
N ASN A 18 1.99 1.93 -9.79
CA ASN A 18 2.10 0.49 -10.06
C ASN A 18 2.50 0.23 -11.52
N LEU A 19 1.74 0.80 -12.47
CA LEU A 19 1.98 0.69 -13.92
C LEU A 19 3.39 1.13 -14.33
N LEU A 20 3.95 2.13 -13.64
CA LEU A 20 5.31 2.61 -13.90
C LEU A 20 6.41 1.72 -13.31
N CYS A 21 6.11 0.96 -12.25
CA CYS A 21 7.14 0.33 -11.42
C CYS A 21 7.15 -1.20 -11.48
N LEU A 22 6.01 -1.82 -11.80
CA LEU A 22 5.79 -3.26 -11.67
C LEU A 22 5.11 -3.84 -12.93
N PRO A 23 5.48 -5.06 -13.34
CA PRO A 23 4.78 -5.75 -14.44
C PRO A 23 3.41 -6.31 -14.02
N GLU A 24 3.21 -6.65 -12.75
CA GLU A 24 1.94 -7.11 -12.20
C GLU A 24 1.00 -5.94 -11.90
N ASN A 25 -0.04 -5.82 -12.72
CA ASN A 25 -0.98 -4.70 -12.70
C ASN A 25 -2.40 -5.14 -12.34
N TYR A 26 -3.16 -4.22 -11.73
CA TYR A 26 -4.52 -4.49 -11.28
C TYR A 26 -5.53 -3.47 -11.80
N GLN A 27 -6.76 -3.93 -12.01
CA GLN A 27 -7.89 -3.08 -12.36
C GLN A 27 -8.28 -2.17 -11.17
N MET A 28 -8.83 -0.99 -11.46
CA MET A 28 -9.17 0.00 -10.44
C MET A 28 -10.14 -0.54 -9.37
N LYS A 29 -11.04 -1.47 -9.76
CA LYS A 29 -11.92 -2.19 -8.84
C LYS A 29 -11.17 -2.85 -7.67
N TYR A 30 -9.95 -3.34 -7.91
CA TYR A 30 -9.17 -4.03 -6.89
C TYR A 30 -8.53 -3.05 -5.90
N TYR A 31 -8.13 -1.87 -6.36
CA TYR A 31 -7.70 -0.78 -5.48
C TYR A 31 -8.84 -0.28 -4.60
N PHE A 32 -10.03 -0.09 -5.17
CA PHE A 32 -11.22 0.27 -4.39
C PHE A 32 -11.58 -0.81 -3.37
N TYR A 33 -11.52 -2.08 -3.75
CA TYR A 33 -11.73 -3.19 -2.82
C TYR A 33 -10.81 -3.09 -1.59
N HIS A 34 -9.51 -2.85 -1.78
CA HIS A 34 -8.59 -2.68 -0.66
C HIS A 34 -8.90 -1.44 0.19
N GLY A 35 -9.07 -0.29 -0.47
CA GLY A 35 -9.28 0.99 0.22
C GLY A 35 -10.60 1.07 0.97
N LEU A 36 -11.61 0.27 0.59
CA LEU A 36 -12.91 0.22 1.26
C LEU A 36 -12.98 -0.88 2.32
N THR A 37 -12.35 -2.03 2.09
CA THR A 37 -12.38 -3.15 3.06
C THR A 37 -11.37 -2.96 4.18
N TRP A 38 -10.17 -2.45 3.88
CA TRP A 38 -9.10 -2.23 4.87
C TRP A 38 -8.45 -0.84 4.73
N PRO A 39 -9.21 0.25 4.97
CA PRO A 39 -8.73 1.61 4.75
C PRO A 39 -7.46 1.96 5.53
N GLN A 40 -7.21 1.32 6.68
CA GLN A 40 -6.05 1.61 7.52
C GLN A 40 -4.76 0.88 7.08
N LEU A 41 -4.83 -0.10 6.17
CA LEU A 41 -3.68 -0.96 5.85
C LEU A 41 -2.82 -0.47 4.69
N SER A 42 -3.30 0.52 3.92
CA SER A 42 -2.56 1.03 2.77
C SER A 42 -1.97 2.41 3.06
N TYR A 43 -0.74 2.63 2.64
CA TYR A 43 0.01 3.86 2.89
C TYR A 43 0.65 4.37 1.60
N VAL A 44 0.83 5.69 1.54
CA VAL A 44 1.50 6.37 0.44
C VAL A 44 2.68 7.18 0.95
N ALA A 45 3.69 7.32 0.09
CA ALA A 45 4.77 8.27 0.23
C ALA A 45 4.57 9.38 -0.81
N GLU A 46 4.52 10.63 -0.34
CA GLU A 46 4.35 11.81 -1.18
C GLU A 46 5.56 12.75 -1.11
N ASP A 47 5.89 13.37 -2.25
CA ASP A 47 6.89 14.44 -2.29
C ASP A 47 6.34 15.76 -1.72
N ASP A 48 7.18 16.78 -1.65
CA ASP A 48 6.82 18.06 -1.04
C ASP A 48 5.79 18.86 -1.86
N LYS A 49 5.43 18.36 -3.06
CA LYS A 49 4.36 18.90 -3.92
C LYS A 49 3.08 18.07 -3.84
N GLY A 50 3.04 17.03 -3.00
CA GLY A 50 1.89 16.13 -2.85
C GLY A 50 1.79 15.04 -3.92
N ASN A 51 2.83 14.84 -4.75
CA ASN A 51 2.79 13.77 -5.74
C ASN A 51 3.09 12.42 -5.07
N ILE A 52 2.29 11.39 -5.38
CA ILE A 52 2.60 10.02 -4.93
C ILE A 52 3.85 9.52 -5.64
N VAL A 53 4.87 9.19 -4.85
CA VAL A 53 6.17 8.68 -5.32
C VAL A 53 6.41 7.22 -4.92
N GLY A 54 5.62 6.71 -3.99
CA GLY A 54 5.58 5.30 -3.64
C GLY A 54 4.32 4.98 -2.84
N TYR A 55 4.00 3.70 -2.76
CA TYR A 55 2.84 3.22 -2.00
C TYR A 55 3.07 1.78 -1.55
N VAL A 56 2.29 1.39 -0.54
CA VAL A 56 2.04 0.00 -0.16
C VAL A 56 0.53 -0.23 -0.13
N LEU A 57 0.09 -1.29 -0.81
CA LEU A 57 -1.28 -1.76 -0.86
C LEU A 57 -1.32 -3.10 -0.11
N ALA A 58 -2.09 -3.16 0.96
CA ALA A 58 -2.17 -4.34 1.82
C ALA A 58 -3.61 -4.66 2.23
N LYS A 59 -3.83 -5.91 2.59
CA LYS A 59 -5.11 -6.46 3.04
C LYS A 59 -4.90 -7.43 4.21
N MET A 60 -5.97 -7.82 4.88
CA MET A 60 -5.96 -9.03 5.70
C MET A 60 -6.24 -10.24 4.82
N GLU A 61 -5.63 -11.38 5.12
CA GLU A 61 -6.04 -12.66 4.55
C GLU A 61 -7.33 -13.14 5.24
N GLU A 62 -8.17 -13.81 4.46
CA GLU A 62 -9.30 -14.55 5.02
C GLU A 62 -8.73 -15.83 5.63
N PRO A 63 -9.06 -16.14 6.90
CA PRO A 63 -8.55 -17.34 7.54
C PRO A 63 -9.10 -18.58 6.83
N ASP A 64 -8.23 -19.56 6.61
CA ASP A 64 -8.66 -20.87 6.11
C ASP A 64 -9.54 -21.59 7.16
N PRO A 65 -10.43 -22.50 6.75
CA PRO A 65 -11.27 -23.24 7.68
C PRO A 65 -10.44 -24.00 8.73
N GLY A 66 -10.50 -23.55 9.99
CA GLY A 66 -9.76 -24.15 11.11
C GLY A 66 -8.49 -23.38 11.51
N GLU A 67 -8.16 -22.28 10.85
CA GLU A 67 -7.07 -21.39 11.24
C GLU A 67 -7.58 -20.21 12.09
N GLU A 68 -7.00 -20.01 13.27
CA GLU A 68 -7.36 -18.90 14.16
C GLU A 68 -6.49 -17.64 13.96
N SER A 69 -5.33 -17.77 13.30
CA SER A 69 -4.41 -16.66 13.09
C SER A 69 -4.85 -15.75 11.96
N LYS A 70 -4.92 -14.44 12.24
CA LYS A 70 -5.12 -13.40 11.23
C LYS A 70 -3.78 -12.96 10.68
N HIS A 71 -3.56 -13.14 9.38
CA HIS A 71 -2.34 -12.70 8.72
C HIS A 71 -2.61 -11.50 7.82
N GLY A 72 -1.65 -10.57 7.78
CA GLY A 72 -1.65 -9.48 6.82
C GLY A 72 -0.94 -9.88 5.53
N HIS A 73 -1.43 -9.39 4.40
CA HIS A 73 -0.88 -9.65 3.08
C HIS A 73 -0.50 -8.35 2.36
N ILE A 74 0.73 -8.29 1.85
CA ILE A 74 1.18 -7.18 1.00
C ILE A 74 0.86 -7.50 -0.45
N THR A 75 -0.22 -6.92 -0.96
CA THR A 75 -0.65 -7.08 -2.35
C THR A 75 0.33 -6.43 -3.32
N SER A 76 0.84 -5.23 -2.97
CA SER A 76 1.76 -4.51 -3.85
C SER A 76 2.55 -3.44 -3.10
N LEU A 77 3.85 -3.32 -3.40
CA LEU A 77 4.74 -2.30 -2.86
C LEU A 77 5.59 -1.75 -3.99
N ALA A 78 5.56 -0.43 -4.20
CA ALA A 78 6.37 0.21 -5.23
C ALA A 78 6.85 1.59 -4.81
N VAL A 79 8.05 1.94 -5.30
CA VAL A 79 8.62 3.29 -5.20
C VAL A 79 9.21 3.65 -6.56
N LYS A 80 8.83 4.82 -7.10
CA LYS A 80 9.34 5.37 -8.35
C LYS A 80 10.86 5.41 -8.33
N ARG A 81 11.51 5.05 -9.45
CA ARG A 81 12.96 4.87 -9.55
C ARG A 81 13.76 6.08 -9.05
N SER A 82 13.30 7.29 -9.37
CA SER A 82 13.92 8.57 -8.96
C SER A 82 13.90 8.81 -7.44
N TYR A 83 13.10 8.06 -6.68
CA TYR A 83 12.94 8.21 -5.23
C TYR A 83 13.38 6.95 -4.45
N ARG A 84 14.05 6.00 -5.11
CA ARG A 84 14.61 4.80 -4.46
C ARG A 84 15.88 5.14 -3.67
N ARG A 85 16.29 4.24 -2.79
CA ARG A 85 17.44 4.38 -1.86
C ARG A 85 17.29 5.50 -0.80
N LEU A 86 16.07 6.01 -0.61
CA LEU A 86 15.72 6.97 0.44
C LEU A 86 15.05 6.32 1.66
N GLY A 87 15.02 4.98 1.72
CA GLY A 87 14.37 4.23 2.80
C GLY A 87 12.83 4.22 2.75
N LEU A 88 12.20 4.75 1.71
CA LEU A 88 10.73 4.89 1.62
C LEU A 88 10.00 3.54 1.71
N ALA A 89 10.49 2.51 1.02
CA ALA A 89 9.87 1.18 1.05
C ALA A 89 9.86 0.58 2.47
N GLN A 90 10.97 0.72 3.20
CA GLN A 90 11.07 0.26 4.58
C GLN A 90 10.10 1.03 5.49
N LYS A 91 10.05 2.36 5.36
CA LYS A 91 9.13 3.17 6.17
C LYS A 91 7.66 2.85 5.88
N LEU A 92 7.29 2.64 4.61
CA LEU A 92 5.95 2.18 4.23
C LEU A 92 5.61 0.84 4.87
N MET A 93 6.51 -0.14 4.78
CA MET A 93 6.32 -1.46 5.39
C MET A 93 6.21 -1.41 6.92
N ASN A 94 7.00 -0.56 7.58
CA ASN A 94 6.93 -0.39 9.03
C ASN A 94 5.55 0.10 9.47
N GLN A 95 4.95 1.04 8.74
CA GLN A 95 3.59 1.52 9.04
C GLN A 95 2.55 0.41 8.93
N VAL A 96 2.61 -0.39 7.87
CA VAL A 96 1.69 -1.52 7.69
C VAL A 96 1.90 -2.58 8.78
N SER A 97 3.16 -2.92 9.09
CA SER A 97 3.49 -3.89 10.12
C SER A 97 2.99 -3.47 11.51
N GLU A 98 3.11 -2.18 11.83
CA GLU A 98 2.61 -1.62 13.09
C GLU A 98 1.09 -1.76 13.18
N ILE A 99 0.36 -1.38 12.12
CA ILE A 99 -1.11 -1.53 12.09
C ILE A 99 -1.53 -2.99 12.20
N LEU A 100 -0.83 -3.90 11.50
CA LEU A 100 -1.12 -5.33 11.55
C LEU A 100 -0.92 -5.93 12.94
N SER A 101 0.00 -5.40 13.76
CA SER A 101 0.23 -5.89 15.11
C SER A 101 -0.92 -5.63 16.10
N PHE A 102 -1.91 -4.83 15.72
CA PHE A 102 -3.11 -4.58 16.52
C PHE A 102 -4.26 -5.57 16.23
N PHE A 103 -4.08 -6.52 15.30
CA PHE A 103 -5.08 -7.51 14.90
C PHE A 103 -4.71 -8.93 15.35
#